data_AF-A0A0G2DQQ2-F1
#
_entry.id   AF-A0A0G2DQQ2-F1
#
_cell.length_a   1.000
_cell.length_b   1.000
_cell.length_c   1.000
_cell.angle_alpha   90.00
_cell.angle_beta   90.00
_cell.angle_gamma   90.00
#
_symmetry.space_group_name_H-M   'P 1'
#
loop_
_entity.id
_entity.type
_entity.pdbx_description
1 polymer ?
#
loop_
_entity_poly.entity_id
_entity_poly.type
_entity_poly.pdbx_seq_one_letter_code
_entity_poly.pdbx_strand_id
1 'polypeptide(L)'
;MSEYIGAQISLVSKSDIRYVGTLHEINSENSTVALENVRSFGTEGRRNGEDEIAASDNIYEYIVFRGSDVKDLRIEGKVEEPKPAPPPMPNDPAILGVSLPLGRP
;
A
#
# COMPACT_ATOMS: atom_id res chain seq x y z
N MET A 1 10.88 -0.72 18.50
CA MET A 1 10.29 0.12 17.44
C MET A 1 11.11 0.16 16.15
N SER A 2 12.21 -0.62 16.06
CA SER A 2 13.11 -0.71 14.90
C SER A 2 12.78 -1.84 13.91
N GLU A 3 11.63 -2.53 14.08
CA GLU A 3 11.29 -3.73 13.30
C GLU A 3 10.81 -3.44 11.86
N TYR A 4 10.70 -2.16 11.49
CA TYR A 4 10.19 -1.75 10.17
C TYR A 4 11.25 -1.05 9.30
N ILE A 5 12.45 -0.79 9.83
CA ILE A 5 13.55 -0.19 9.08
C ILE A 5 14.02 -1.21 8.03
N GLY A 6 14.10 -0.80 6.77
CA GLY A 6 14.34 -1.69 5.62
C GLY A 6 13.09 -2.37 5.06
N ALA A 7 11.91 -2.17 5.66
CA ALA A 7 10.66 -2.66 5.09
C ALA A 7 10.12 -1.72 4.01
N GLN A 8 9.43 -2.29 3.01
CA GLN A 8 8.70 -1.53 2.02
C GLN A 8 7.46 -0.89 2.67
N ILE A 9 7.28 0.42 2.48
CA ILE A 9 6.16 1.20 2.97
C ILE A 9 5.45 1.86 1.80
N SER A 10 4.14 1.72 1.77
CA SER A 10 3.23 2.49 0.94
C SER A 10 2.71 3.68 1.74
N LEU A 11 3.03 4.89 1.29
CA LEU A 11 2.64 6.16 1.89
C LEU A 11 1.75 6.94 0.91
N VAL A 12 0.60 7.41 1.38
CA VAL A 12 -0.29 8.30 0.61
C VAL A 12 -0.19 9.70 1.20
N SER A 13 0.15 10.68 0.37
CA SER A 13 0.21 12.09 0.80
C SER A 13 -1.16 12.76 0.76
N LYS A 14 -1.26 13.97 1.33
CA LYS A 14 -2.44 14.83 1.21
C LYS A 14 -2.83 15.20 -0.22
N SER A 15 -1.91 15.05 -1.17
CA SER A 15 -2.18 15.27 -2.59
C SER A 15 -2.80 14.04 -3.28
N ASP A 16 -3.18 13.01 -2.53
CA ASP A 16 -3.71 11.74 -3.04
C ASP A 16 -2.74 11.02 -4.01
N ILE A 17 -1.44 11.28 -3.83
CA ILE A 17 -0.35 10.60 -4.54
C ILE A 17 0.17 9.48 -3.65
N ARG A 18 0.28 8.29 -4.24
CA ARG A 18 0.89 7.13 -3.59
C ARG A 18 2.39 7.09 -3.87
N TYR A 19 3.15 7.02 -2.80
CA TYR A 19 4.59 6.83 -2.76
C TYR A 19 4.88 5.45 -2.18
N VAL A 20 5.76 4.70 -2.80
CA VAL A 20 6.20 3.41 -2.27
C VAL A 20 7.71 3.45 -2.17
N GLY A 21 8.24 3.20 -0.99
CA GLY A 21 9.69 3.23 -0.75
C GLY A 21 10.08 2.34 0.41
N THR A 22 11.37 2.28 0.68
CA THR A 22 11.93 1.52 1.81
C THR A 22 12.06 2.44 3.01
N LEU A 23 11.63 2.01 4.19
CA LEU A 23 11.79 2.83 5.40
C LEU A 23 13.27 2.92 5.78
N HIS A 24 13.81 4.14 5.76
CA HIS A 24 15.16 4.39 6.25
C HIS A 24 15.13 4.81 7.72
N GLU A 25 14.30 5.79 8.06
CA GLU A 25 14.22 6.34 9.40
C GLU A 25 12.80 6.81 9.71
N ILE A 26 12.36 6.65 10.96
CA ILE A 26 11.08 7.19 11.43
C ILE A 26 11.29 7.90 12.77
N ASN A 27 10.87 9.15 12.83
CA ASN A 27 10.87 9.95 14.04
C ASN A 27 9.41 10.19 14.47
N SER A 28 8.97 9.46 15.49
CA SER A 28 7.60 9.59 16.00
C SER A 28 7.36 10.90 16.75
N GLU A 29 8.39 11.56 17.29
CA GLU A 29 8.25 12.82 18.03
C GLU A 29 7.94 13.98 17.09
N ASN A 30 8.67 14.06 15.98
CA ASN A 30 8.42 15.04 14.91
C ASN A 30 7.39 14.54 13.89
N SER A 31 6.92 13.30 14.06
CA SER A 31 6.09 12.59 13.09
C SER A 31 6.71 12.60 11.68
N THR A 32 8.03 12.53 11.53
CA THR A 32 8.69 12.52 10.22
C THR A 32 9.12 11.12 9.82
N VAL A 33 8.98 10.79 8.53
CA VAL A 33 9.32 9.48 7.97
C VAL A 33 10.27 9.70 6.79
N ALA A 34 11.48 9.17 6.89
CA ALA A 34 12.45 9.12 5.81
C ALA A 34 12.32 7.79 5.07
N LEU A 35 12.02 7.88 3.78
CA LEU A 35 11.95 6.75 2.88
C LEU A 35 13.06 6.85 1.83
N GLU A 36 13.66 5.72 1.51
CA GLU A 36 14.63 5.55 0.43
C GLU A 36 14.02 4.83 -0.76
N ASN A 37 14.60 5.02 -1.95
CA ASN A 37 14.12 4.39 -3.19
C ASN A 37 12.60 4.58 -3.40
N VAL A 38 12.13 5.81 -3.19
CA VAL A 38 10.72 6.17 -3.25
C VAL A 38 10.26 6.30 -4.68
N ARG A 39 9.39 5.39 -5.09
CA ARG A 39 8.71 5.43 -6.37
C ARG A 39 7.36 6.12 -6.21
N SER A 40 7.11 7.15 -7.01
CA SER A 40 5.79 7.77 -7.10
C SER A 40 4.97 7.08 -8.19
N PHE A 41 3.71 6.75 -7.89
CA PHE A 41 2.80 6.17 -8.89
C PHE A 41 2.09 7.25 -9.73
N GLY A 42 2.42 8.53 -9.51
CA GLY A 42 1.81 9.66 -10.21
C GLY A 42 0.32 9.79 -9.93
N THR A 43 -0.39 10.47 -10.83
CA THR A 43 -1.82 10.79 -10.70
C THR A 43 -2.73 9.88 -11.53
N GLU A 44 -2.19 8.87 -12.24
CA GLU A 44 -2.91 7.83 -13.02
C GLU A 44 -4.22 8.31 -13.70
N GLY A 45 -4.23 9.50 -14.31
CA GLY A 45 -5.42 10.03 -14.99
C GLY A 45 -6.51 10.68 -14.11
N ARG A 46 -6.30 10.84 -12.80
CA ARG A 46 -7.27 11.47 -11.87
C ARG A 46 -7.38 13.00 -12.00
N ARG A 47 -6.48 13.65 -12.76
CA ARG A 47 -6.47 15.10 -12.96
C ARG A 47 -6.96 15.55 -14.35
N ASN A 48 -7.76 14.72 -15.01
CA ASN A 48 -8.54 15.06 -16.22
C ASN A 48 -7.76 15.80 -17.33
N GLY A 49 -6.46 15.49 -17.51
CA GLY A 49 -5.63 15.99 -18.60
C GLY A 49 -4.91 17.34 -18.39
N GLU A 50 -5.09 18.05 -17.27
CA GLU A 50 -4.51 19.41 -17.11
C GLU A 50 -3.14 19.45 -16.40
N ASP A 51 -2.65 18.32 -15.89
CA ASP A 51 -1.32 18.18 -15.26
C ASP A 51 -1.01 16.68 -15.13
N GLU A 52 -0.97 15.99 -16.27
CA GLU A 52 -0.81 14.54 -16.33
C GLU A 52 0.66 14.16 -16.06
N ILE A 53 0.94 13.80 -14.80
CA ILE A 53 2.22 13.21 -14.43
C ILE A 53 2.09 11.72 -14.76
N ALA A 54 2.60 11.33 -15.93
CA ALA A 54 2.72 9.93 -16.32
C ALA A 54 3.36 9.12 -15.18
N ALA A 55 2.96 7.84 -15.03
CA ALA A 55 3.53 6.90 -14.06
C ALA A 55 5.04 6.79 -14.32
N SER A 56 5.77 7.71 -13.73
CA SER A 56 7.20 7.79 -13.90
C SER A 56 7.76 6.83 -12.88
N ASP A 57 8.53 5.86 -13.35
CA ASP A 57 9.46 5.08 -12.54
C ASP A 57 10.59 5.96 -11.97
N ASN A 58 10.31 7.25 -11.70
CA ASN A 58 11.22 8.16 -11.04
C ASN A 58 11.30 7.71 -9.59
N ILE A 59 12.32 6.90 -9.34
CA ILE A 59 12.74 6.45 -8.03
C ILE A 59 13.57 7.60 -7.45
N TYR A 60 13.03 8.23 -6.41
CA TYR A 60 13.76 9.20 -5.61
C TYR A 60 14.56 8.46 -4.56
N GLU A 61 15.87 8.63 -4.57
CA GLU A 61 16.78 7.88 -3.70
C GLU A 61 16.49 8.13 -2.21
N TYR A 62 16.07 9.35 -1.84
CA TYR A 62 15.74 9.73 -0.46
C TYR A 62 14.66 10.82 -0.42
N ILE A 63 13.57 10.59 0.31
CA ILE A 63 12.51 11.58 0.58
C ILE A 63 12.13 11.54 2.06
N VAL A 64 12.02 12.73 2.67
CA VAL A 64 11.48 12.89 4.02
C VAL A 64 10.06 13.43 3.96
N PHE A 65 9.12 12.63 4.45
CA PHE A 65 7.73 13.01 4.64
C PHE A 65 7.51 13.53 6.05
N ARG A 66 6.79 14.65 6.17
CA ARG A 66 6.26 15.10 7.45
C ARG A 66 4.90 14.48 7.65
N GLY A 67 4.62 13.96 8.83
CA GLY A 67 3.35 13.33 9.19
C GLY A 67 2.16 14.26 9.02
N SER A 68 2.39 15.58 9.09
CA SER A 68 1.42 16.60 8.73
C SER A 68 0.96 16.55 7.27
N ASP A 69 1.80 16.08 6.35
CA ASP A 69 1.54 15.96 4.90
C ASP A 69 1.19 14.51 4.50
N VAL A 70 1.26 13.56 5.44
CA VAL A 70 0.88 12.15 5.25
C VAL A 70 -0.61 11.99 5.56
N LYS A 71 -1.32 11.29 4.67
CA LYS A 71 -2.73 10.95 4.82
C LYS A 71 -2.91 9.51 5.29
N ASP A 72 -2.15 8.60 4.68
CA ASP A 72 -2.15 7.18 5.03
C ASP A 72 -0.72 6.62 4.95
N LEU A 73 -0.38 5.71 5.86
CA LEU A 73 0.91 5.01 5.87
C LEU A 73 0.64 3.54 6.16
N ARG A 74 1.08 2.68 5.24
CA ARG A 74 0.93 1.25 5.31
C ARG A 74 2.27 0.57 5.10
N ILE A 75 2.67 -0.25 6.07
CA ILE A 75 3.92 -1.00 6.01
C ILE A 75 3.62 -2.34 5.33
N GLU A 76 4.21 -2.63 4.17
CA GLU A 76 4.08 -3.93 3.47
C GLU A 76 4.91 -5.04 4.15
N GLY A 77 5.66 -4.72 5.20
CA GLY A 77 6.59 -5.61 5.90
C GLY A 77 6.00 -6.80 6.66
N LYS A 78 4.68 -6.94 6.79
CA LYS A 78 4.06 -8.22 7.20
C LYS A 78 2.76 -8.37 6.44
N VAL A 79 2.75 -9.34 5.52
CA VAL A 79 1.56 -10.03 5.05
C VAL A 79 0.71 -10.43 6.25
N GLU A 80 -0.24 -9.60 6.65
CA GLU A 80 -1.57 -10.14 6.85
C GLU A 80 -2.14 -10.30 5.44
N GLU A 81 -1.98 -11.49 4.87
CA GLU A 81 -2.82 -11.94 3.76
C GLU A 81 -4.25 -11.51 4.08
N PRO A 82 -4.89 -10.62 3.30
CA PRO A 82 -6.33 -10.54 3.36
C PRO A 82 -6.78 -11.92 2.87
N LYS A 83 -7.20 -12.77 3.81
CA LYS A 83 -7.84 -14.07 3.53
C LYS A 83 -8.63 -13.92 2.23
N PRO A 84 -8.32 -14.68 1.17
CA PRO A 84 -9.10 -14.58 -0.05
C PRO A 84 -10.56 -14.77 0.36
N ALA A 85 -11.38 -13.74 0.15
CA ALA A 85 -12.80 -13.85 0.38
C ALA A 85 -13.27 -15.10 -0.39
N PRO A 86 -14.01 -16.02 0.25
CA PRO A 86 -14.41 -17.26 -0.41
C PRO A 86 -15.09 -16.88 -1.73
N PRO A 87 -14.74 -17.55 -2.85
CA PRO A 87 -15.25 -17.19 -4.16
C PRO A 87 -16.78 -17.15 -4.10
N PRO A 88 -17.43 -16.16 -4.73
CA PRO A 88 -18.88 -16.09 -4.76
C PRO A 88 -19.41 -17.40 -5.36
N MET A 89 -20.15 -18.15 -4.54
CA MET A 89 -20.77 -19.40 -4.95
C MET A 89 -21.65 -19.13 -6.19
N PRO A 90 -21.54 -19.93 -7.27
CA PRO A 90 -22.51 -19.86 -8.35
C PRO A 90 -23.87 -20.27 -7.80
N ASN A 91 -24.86 -19.38 -7.86
CA ASN A 91 -26.26 -19.70 -7.59
C ASN A 91 -26.82 -20.50 -8.77
N ASP A 92 -26.45 -21.78 -8.85
CA ASP A 92 -26.98 -22.68 -9.86
C ASP A 92 -28.01 -23.66 -9.25
N PRO A 93 -29.26 -23.68 -9.76
CA PRO A 93 -30.35 -24.49 -9.22
C PRO A 93 -30.15 -26.01 -9.40
N ALA A 94 -29.09 -26.47 -10.08
CA ALA A 94 -28.75 -27.88 -10.19
C ALA A 94 -27.84 -28.42 -9.06
N ILE A 95 -27.33 -27.57 -8.16
CA ILE A 95 -26.40 -27.98 -7.10
C ILE A 95 -27.17 -28.47 -5.86
N LEU A 96 -27.19 -29.79 -5.65
CA LEU A 96 -27.89 -30.44 -4.52
C LEU A 96 -27.07 -30.53 -3.21
N GLY A 97 -25.91 -29.88 -3.14
CA GLY A 97 -25.14 -29.72 -1.90
C GLY A 97 -23.62 -29.64 -2.11
N VAL A 98 -22.97 -28.65 -1.49
CA VAL A 98 -21.50 -28.49 -1.50
C VAL A 98 -20.97 -28.99 -0.15
N SER A 99 -20.37 -30.17 -0.12
CA SER A 99 -19.60 -30.61 1.06
C SER A 99 -18.17 -30.07 0.93
N LEU A 100 -17.91 -28.93 1.56
CA LEU A 100 -16.54 -28.50 1.84
C LEU A 100 -15.91 -29.50 2.83
N PRO A 101 -14.73 -30.09 2.54
CA PRO A 101 -14.01 -30.83 3.57
C PRO A 101 -13.58 -29.81 4.64
N LEU A 102 -14.29 -29.83 5.75
CA LEU A 102 -13.95 -29.11 6.96
C LEU A 102 -12.53 -29.53 7.35
N GLY A 103 -11.57 -28.62 7.25
CA GLY A 103 -10.21 -28.82 7.75
C GLY A 103 -10.28 -29.32 9.19
N ARG A 104 -9.76 -30.53 9.43
CA ARG A 104 -9.56 -31.07 10.78
C ARG A 104 -8.18 -30.61 11.30
N PRO A 105 -8.05 -30.36 12.61
CA PRO A 105 -6.75 -30.12 13.25
C PRO A 105 -5.87 -31.38 13.21
#